data_AF-D3GCZ6-F1
#
_entry.id   AF-D3GCZ6-F1
#
_cell.length_a   1.000
_cell.length_b   1.000
_cell.length_c   1.000
_cell.angle_alpha   90.00
_cell.angle_beta   90.00
_cell.angle_gamma   90.00
#
_symmetry.space_group_name_H-M   'P 1'
#
loop_
_entity.id
_entity.type
_entity.pdbx_description
1 polymer ?
#
loop_
_entity_poly.entity_id
_entity_poly.type
_entity_poly.pdbx_seq_one_letter_code
_entity_poly.pdbx_strand_id
1 'polypeptide(L)'
;MGMLKSSLAFLVLAFAFFLCFIMSAGDGSYDYFQFVQQWPPTNCRVRKRPCSKPRPLQNFTIHGLWPSNYSNPTMPSKCTGSQFKKENVYPQLRSKLKISWPDVESGNDT
;
A
#
# COMPACT_ATOMS: atom_id res chain seq x y z
N MET A 1 -50.07 -21.54 1.06
CA MET A 1 -48.60 -21.43 1.14
C MET A 1 -48.02 -21.86 -0.22
N GLY A 2 -47.90 -20.92 -1.17
CA GLY A 2 -47.34 -21.25 -2.48
C GLY A 2 -45.81 -21.23 -2.40
N MET A 3 -45.16 -22.38 -2.60
CA MET A 3 -43.70 -22.41 -2.73
C MET A 3 -43.33 -21.82 -4.08
N LEU A 4 -42.64 -20.68 -4.07
CA LEU A 4 -42.06 -20.09 -5.27
C LEU A 4 -41.01 -21.07 -5.81
N LYS A 5 -41.30 -21.74 -6.92
CA LYS A 5 -40.33 -22.63 -7.58
C LYS A 5 -39.23 -21.75 -8.18
N SER A 6 -38.07 -21.71 -7.52
CA SER A 6 -36.89 -21.04 -8.07
C SER A 6 -36.54 -21.68 -9.41
N SER A 7 -36.62 -20.90 -10.49
CA SER A 7 -36.26 -21.38 -11.81
C SER A 7 -34.73 -21.53 -11.91
N LEU A 8 -34.26 -22.50 -12.68
CA LEU A 8 -32.83 -22.69 -12.94
C LEU A 8 -32.16 -21.40 -13.44
N ALA A 9 -32.89 -20.60 -14.22
CA ALA A 9 -32.41 -19.30 -14.70
C ALA A 9 -32.14 -18.31 -13.56
N PHE A 10 -33.02 -18.25 -12.54
CA PHE A 10 -32.79 -17.41 -11.36
C PHE A 10 -31.58 -17.85 -10.55
N LEU A 11 -31.36 -19.15 -10.40
CA LEU A 11 -30.18 -19.68 -9.71
C LEU A 11 -28.88 -19.37 -10.46
N VAL A 12 -28.89 -19.51 -11.80
CA VAL A 12 -27.73 -19.19 -12.65
C VAL A 12 -27.42 -17.69 -12.60
N LEU A 13 -28.44 -16.83 -12.68
CA LEU A 13 -28.26 -15.38 -12.57
C LEU A 13 -27.69 -15.00 -11.20
N ALA A 14 -28.26 -15.53 -10.11
CA ALA A 14 -27.78 -15.25 -8.75
C ALA A 14 -26.31 -15.70 -8.57
N PHE A 15 -25.95 -16.87 -9.09
CA PHE A 15 -24.57 -17.36 -9.05
C PHE A 15 -23.61 -16.49 -9.87
N ALA A 16 -24.01 -16.05 -11.07
CA ALA A 16 -23.21 -15.13 -11.88
C ALA A 16 -22.98 -13.79 -11.17
N PHE A 17 -24.02 -13.19 -10.57
CA PHE A 17 -23.87 -11.97 -9.78
C PHE A 17 -22.98 -12.17 -8.56
N PHE A 18 -23.10 -13.30 -7.87
CA PHE A 18 -22.24 -13.64 -6.75
C PHE A 18 -20.77 -13.75 -7.17
N LEU A 19 -20.48 -14.46 -8.28
CA LEU A 19 -19.12 -14.54 -8.82
C LEU A 19 -18.58 -13.17 -9.24
N CYS A 20 -19.37 -12.34 -9.93
CA CYS A 20 -18.98 -10.97 -10.28
C CYS A 20 -18.67 -10.12 -9.04
N PHE A 21 -19.45 -10.26 -7.96
CA PHE A 21 -19.21 -9.57 -6.70
C PHE A 21 -17.89 -10.02 -6.05
N ILE A 22 -17.62 -11.33 -6.00
CA ILE A 22 -16.36 -11.86 -5.46
C ILE A 22 -15.15 -11.40 -6.29
N MET A 23 -15.29 -11.32 -7.62
CA MET A 23 -14.21 -10.80 -8.50
C MET A 23 -14.04 -9.27 -8.40
N SER A 24 -15.08 -8.54 -8.04
CA SER A 24 -15.04 -7.08 -7.86
C SER A 24 -14.55 -6.68 -6.48
N ALA A 25 -14.70 -7.55 -5.48
CA ALA A 25 -14.08 -7.44 -4.17
C ALA A 25 -12.58 -7.77 -4.30
N GLY A 26 -11.83 -6.92 -5.01
CA GLY A 26 -10.38 -7.03 -5.11
C GLY A 26 -9.70 -6.89 -3.74
N ASP A 27 -8.51 -7.46 -3.60
CA ASP A 27 -7.67 -7.31 -2.41
C ASP A 27 -7.31 -5.83 -2.17
N GLY A 28 -7.95 -5.21 -1.17
CA GLY A 28 -7.50 -3.96 -0.57
C GLY A 28 -8.18 -2.67 -1.03
N SER A 29 -9.46 -2.50 -0.67
CA SER A 29 -10.13 -1.19 -0.72
C SER A 29 -9.51 -0.22 0.30
N TYR A 30 -9.50 1.07 -0.06
CA TYR A 30 -9.05 2.16 0.81
C TYR A 30 -9.99 3.36 0.66
N ASP A 31 -10.08 4.16 1.73
CA ASP A 31 -10.91 5.37 1.78
C ASP A 31 -10.12 6.61 1.34
N TYR A 32 -8.84 6.68 1.71
CA TYR A 32 -7.97 7.82 1.41
C TYR A 32 -6.48 7.40 1.35
N PHE A 33 -5.64 8.33 0.90
CA PHE A 33 -4.18 8.18 0.95
C PHE A 33 -3.57 9.03 2.06
N GLN A 34 -2.62 8.44 2.77
CA GLN A 34 -1.71 9.15 3.66
C GLN A 34 -0.37 9.35 2.98
N PHE A 35 0.00 10.60 2.72
CA PHE A 35 1.36 10.95 2.35
C PHE A 35 2.16 11.22 3.62
N VAL A 36 3.01 10.26 4.00
CA VAL A 36 3.74 10.27 5.27
C VAL A 36 5.18 10.68 5.02
N GLN A 37 5.64 11.63 5.83
CA GLN A 37 7.02 12.10 5.84
C GLN A 37 7.69 11.74 7.17
N GLN A 38 9.00 11.54 7.11
CA GLN A 38 9.84 11.23 8.27
C GLN A 38 10.91 12.31 8.47
N TRP A 39 11.24 12.55 9.74
CA TRP A 39 12.38 13.39 10.12
C TRP A 39 13.59 12.48 10.44
N PRO A 40 14.62 12.42 9.58
CA PRO A 40 15.70 11.45 9.71
C PRO A 40 16.42 11.46 11.07
N PRO A 41 16.75 12.63 11.66
CA PRO A 41 17.39 12.67 12.98
C PRO A 41 16.56 12.05 14.11
N THR A 42 15.22 12.23 14.08
CA THR A 42 14.35 11.66 15.12
C THR A 42 14.11 10.17 14.87
N ASN A 43 13.93 9.75 13.62
CA ASN A 43 13.72 8.33 13.29
C ASN A 43 14.87 7.47 13.83
N CYS A 44 16.12 7.93 13.71
CA CYS A 44 17.25 7.18 14.25
C CYS A 44 17.37 7.18 15.78
N ARG A 45 16.87 8.21 16.46
CA ARG A 45 16.95 8.33 17.93
C ARG A 45 15.90 7.50 18.67
N VAL A 46 14.69 7.41 18.11
CA VAL A 46 13.53 6.79 18.79
C VAL A 46 13.45 5.29 18.54
N ARG A 47 14.17 4.77 17.55
CA ARG A 47 14.12 3.35 17.20
C ARG A 47 14.85 2.48 18.22
N LYS A 48 14.29 1.29 18.44
CA LYS A 48 14.89 0.23 19.28
C LYS A 48 16.21 -0.30 18.72
N ARG A 49 16.36 -0.29 17.39
CA ARG A 49 17.61 -0.66 16.71
C ARG A 49 18.32 0.61 16.24
N PRO A 50 19.60 0.81 16.58
CA PRO A 50 20.37 1.94 16.07
C PRO A 50 20.41 1.95 14.55
N CYS A 51 20.36 3.13 13.94
CA CYS A 51 20.66 3.29 12.53
C CYS A 51 22.11 2.91 12.27
N SER A 52 22.36 2.05 11.27
CA SER A 52 23.71 1.62 10.90
C SER A 52 24.48 2.72 10.18
N LYS A 53 23.77 3.55 9.38
CA LYS A 53 24.36 4.66 8.63
C LYS A 53 23.43 5.88 8.68
N PRO A 54 23.34 6.57 9.83
CA PRO A 54 22.49 7.74 9.96
C PRO A 54 22.93 8.82 8.96
N ARG A 55 21.99 9.29 8.13
CA ARG A 55 22.26 10.39 7.20
C ARG A 55 21.97 11.73 7.88
N PRO A 56 22.88 12.72 7.81
CA PRO A 56 22.67 14.04 8.40
C PRO A 56 21.75 14.91 7.54
N LEU A 57 20.57 14.38 7.19
CA LEU A 57 19.56 15.07 6.40
C LEU A 57 18.74 15.98 7.34
N GLN A 58 18.68 17.27 7.02
CA GLN A 58 17.91 18.27 7.77
C GLN A 58 16.59 18.66 7.09
N ASN A 59 16.04 17.77 6.27
CA ASN A 59 14.77 17.95 5.59
C ASN A 59 13.86 16.75 5.89
N PHE A 60 12.55 16.96 5.83
CA PHE A 60 11.60 15.86 5.80
C PHE A 60 11.79 15.07 4.50
N THR A 61 11.84 13.75 4.63
CA THR A 61 11.86 12.83 3.49
C THR A 61 10.58 12.01 3.46
N ILE A 62 10.26 11.48 2.29
CA ILE A 62 9.12 10.59 2.13
C ILE A 62 9.40 9.31 2.94
N HIS A 63 8.43 8.94 3.76
CA HIS A 63 8.40 7.64 4.41
C HIS A 63 7.55 6.68 3.59
N GLY A 64 6.36 7.11 3.17
CA GLY A 64 5.46 6.30 2.36
C GLY A 64 4.23 7.03 1.87
N LEU A 65 3.61 6.44 0.84
CA LEU A 65 2.23 6.74 0.45
C LEU A 65 1.40 5.51 0.79
N TRP A 66 0.48 5.64 1.74
CA TRP A 66 -0.26 4.51 2.28
C TRP A 66 -1.75 4.63 1.93
N PRO A 67 -2.35 3.65 1.25
CA PRO A 67 -3.80 3.50 1.23
C PRO A 67 -4.28 3.20 2.65
N SER A 68 -5.33 3.87 3.10
CA SER A 68 -5.82 3.78 4.48
C SER A 68 -7.34 3.77 4.54
N ASN A 69 -7.88 3.11 5.57
CA ASN A 69 -9.30 3.15 5.90
C ASN A 69 -9.53 3.85 7.24
N TYR A 70 -10.63 4.57 7.37
CA TYR A 70 -11.01 5.22 8.63
C TYR A 70 -11.26 4.21 9.76
N SER A 71 -11.82 3.06 9.41
CA SER A 71 -12.17 1.98 10.35
C SER A 71 -10.94 1.22 10.86
N ASN A 72 -9.91 1.07 10.02
CA ASN A 72 -8.66 0.44 10.39
C ASN A 72 -7.49 1.10 9.64
N PRO A 73 -6.69 1.96 10.31
CA PRO A 73 -5.63 2.72 9.65
C PRO A 73 -4.44 1.87 9.19
N THR A 74 -4.34 0.61 9.65
CA THR A 74 -3.29 -0.32 9.21
C THR A 74 -3.69 -1.13 7.98
N MET A 75 -4.93 -0.97 7.51
CA MET A 75 -5.47 -1.67 6.35
C MET A 75 -5.86 -0.67 5.25
N PRO A 76 -5.71 -1.07 3.97
CA PRO A 76 -5.22 -2.37 3.53
C PRO A 76 -3.69 -2.47 3.59
N SER A 77 -3.15 -3.68 3.80
CA SER A 77 -1.72 -3.93 3.75
C SER A 77 -1.42 -5.29 3.13
N LYS A 78 -0.25 -5.43 2.49
CA LYS A 78 0.21 -6.67 1.83
C LYS A 78 -0.79 -7.24 0.81
N CYS A 79 -1.48 -6.37 0.07
CA CYS A 79 -2.40 -6.79 -0.99
C CYS A 79 -1.68 -7.60 -2.07
N THR A 80 -2.38 -8.55 -2.68
CA THR A 80 -1.86 -9.31 -3.82
C THR A 80 -1.64 -8.38 -5.02
N GLY A 81 -0.47 -8.45 -5.65
CA GLY A 81 -0.12 -7.59 -6.78
C GLY A 81 1.17 -7.98 -7.48
N SER A 82 1.57 -7.19 -8.47
CA SER A 82 2.85 -7.39 -9.14
C SER A 82 4.01 -7.13 -8.19
N GLN A 83 5.06 -7.96 -8.28
CA GLN A 83 6.29 -7.72 -7.55
C GLN A 83 6.95 -6.43 -8.03
N PHE A 84 7.54 -5.69 -7.10
CA PHE A 84 8.29 -4.49 -7.42
C PHE A 84 9.48 -4.83 -8.33
N LYS A 85 9.59 -4.07 -9.43
CA LYS A 85 10.70 -4.14 -10.39
C LYS A 85 11.23 -2.73 -10.60
N LYS A 86 12.51 -2.50 -10.31
CA LYS A 86 13.16 -1.18 -10.41
C LYS A 86 13.09 -0.62 -11.83
N GLU A 87 13.04 -1.51 -12.81
CA GLU A 87 12.93 -1.24 -14.24
C GLU A 87 11.66 -0.46 -14.56
N ASN A 88 10.57 -0.73 -13.83
CA ASN A 88 9.27 -0.07 -14.01
C ASN A 88 9.25 1.37 -13.48
N VAL A 89 10.24 1.77 -12.65
CA VAL A 89 10.36 3.15 -12.19
C VAL A 89 11.01 3.99 -13.28
N TYR A 90 10.30 5.02 -13.74
CA TYR A 90 10.80 5.94 -14.77
C TYR A 90 12.20 6.46 -14.45
N PRO A 91 13.16 6.45 -15.41
CA PRO A 91 14.54 6.87 -15.16
C PRO A 91 14.68 8.25 -14.50
N GLN A 92 13.89 9.23 -14.97
CA GLN A 92 13.85 10.59 -14.41
C GLN A 92 13.35 10.69 -12.97
N LEU A 93 12.56 9.70 -12.51
CA LEU A 93 12.03 9.67 -11.15
C LEU A 93 13.06 9.07 -10.18
N ARG A 94 13.92 8.16 -10.65
CA ARG A 94 14.93 7.49 -9.81
C ARG A 94 15.88 8.49 -9.15
N SER A 95 16.33 9.53 -9.87
CA SER A 95 17.19 10.56 -9.30
C SER A 95 16.48 11.40 -8.24
N LYS A 96 15.21 11.74 -8.47
CA LYS A 96 14.37 12.47 -7.49
C LYS A 96 14.11 11.64 -6.24
N LEU A 97 13.87 10.33 -6.38
CA LEU A 97 13.62 9.42 -5.26
C LEU A 97 14.85 9.24 -4.37
N LYS A 98 16.07 9.18 -4.94
CA LYS A 98 17.31 9.15 -4.12
C LYS A 98 17.45 10.34 -3.17
N ILE A 99 16.88 11.48 -3.53
CA ILE A 99 16.94 12.72 -2.73
C ILE A 99 15.73 12.81 -1.78
N SER A 100 14.53 12.58 -2.30
CA SER A 100 13.28 12.81 -1.58
C SER A 100 12.78 11.62 -0.77
N TRP A 101 13.17 10.38 -1.13
CA TRP A 101 12.76 9.13 -0.48
C TRP A 101 13.96 8.18 -0.20
N PRO A 102 15.02 8.64 0.48
CA PRO A 102 16.18 7.80 0.81
C PRO A 102 15.87 6.80 1.93
N ASP A 103 16.68 5.75 2.00
CA ASP A 103 16.76 4.95 3.22
C ASP A 103 17.53 5.73 4.31
N VAL A 104 16.82 6.10 5.36
CA VAL A 104 17.35 6.88 6.48
C VAL A 104 17.91 6.01 7.61
N GLU A 105 17.78 4.68 7.53
CA GLU A 105 18.16 3.72 8.58
C GLU A 105 19.49 3.03 8.27
N SER A 106 19.56 2.34 7.14
CA SER A 106 20.76 1.59 6.72
C SER A 106 21.56 2.31 5.65
N GLY A 107 20.97 3.35 5.04
CA GLY A 107 21.55 4.10 3.94
C GLY A 107 21.65 3.29 2.64
N ASN A 108 20.88 2.21 2.50
CA ASN A 108 20.87 1.33 1.35
C ASN A 108 19.82 1.80 0.33
N ASP A 109 20.23 2.65 -0.62
CA ASP A 109 19.36 3.13 -1.71
C ASP A 109 19.45 2.27 -2.99
N THR A 110 19.94 1.04 -2.87
CA THR A 110 20.33 0.19 -4.01
C THR A 110 19.14 -0.48 -4.69
#